data_AF-G4ZAW8-F1
#
_entry.id   AF-G4ZAW8-F1
#
_cell.length_a   1.000
_cell.length_b   1.000
_cell.length_c   1.000
_cell.angle_alpha   90.00
_cell.angle_beta   90.00
_cell.angle_gamma   90.00
#
_symmetry.space_group_name_H-M   'P 1'
#
loop_
_entity.id
_entity.type
_entity.pdbx_description
1 polymer ?
#
loop_
_entity_poly.entity_id
_entity_poly.type
_entity_poly.pdbx_seq_one_letter_code
_entity_poly.pdbx_strand_id
1 'polypeptide(L)'
;MVGLSASEMQPESLHTGEMIEYFTMALVSGDPRGHREAKVLRVSDDADFPIDLDTGEKIPLTMMIRRIKTREGRQLTRTEVR
;
A
#
# COMPACT_ATOMS: atom_id res chain seq x y z
N MET A 1 -0.53 -26.25 5.00
CA MET A 1 -0.24 -24.99 4.30
C MET A 1 0.86 -24.32 5.09
N VAL A 2 2.10 -24.32 4.59
CA VAL A 2 3.20 -23.57 5.23
C VAL A 2 2.94 -22.10 4.90
N GLY A 3 2.63 -21.30 5.91
CA GLY A 3 2.59 -19.86 5.76
C GLY A 3 4.01 -19.36 5.56
N LEU A 4 4.27 -18.66 4.46
CA LEU A 4 5.53 -17.96 4.28
C LEU A 4 5.64 -16.85 5.32
N SER A 5 6.78 -16.79 6.01
CA SER A 5 7.14 -15.65 6.84
C SER A 5 7.31 -14.41 5.96
N ALA A 6 7.06 -13.21 6.50
CA ALA A 6 7.30 -11.97 5.77
C ALA A 6 8.74 -11.87 5.23
N SER A 7 9.71 -12.46 5.93
CA SER A 7 11.12 -12.52 5.51
C SER A 7 11.40 -13.46 4.33
N GLU A 8 10.46 -14.36 4.01
CA GLU A 8 10.55 -15.29 2.88
C GLU A 8 9.85 -14.75 1.63
N MET A 9 9.19 -13.59 1.73
CA MET A 9 8.60 -12.91 0.59
C MET A 9 9.66 -12.15 -0.20
N GLN A 10 9.51 -12.14 -1.53
CA GLN A 10 10.34 -11.30 -2.37
C GLN A 10 10.01 -9.82 -2.08
N PRO A 11 11.03 -8.96 -1.89
CA PRO A 11 10.78 -7.53 -1.70
C PRO A 11 10.13 -6.95 -2.94
N GLU A 12 9.05 -6.20 -2.75
CA GLU A 12 8.35 -5.48 -3.80
C GLU A 12 8.75 -4.00 -3.77
N SER A 13 9.05 -3.42 -4.92
CA SER A 13 9.34 -1.98 -5.05
C SER A 13 8.08 -1.20 -5.39
N LEU A 14 7.87 -0.09 -4.68
CA LEU A 14 6.81 0.87 -4.95
C LEU A 14 7.37 2.07 -5.72
N HIS A 15 6.63 2.55 -6.71
CA HIS A 15 7.06 3.65 -7.57
C HIS A 15 6.03 4.78 -7.62
N THR A 16 6.53 5.98 -7.96
CA THR A 16 5.67 7.13 -8.23
C THR A 16 4.71 6.86 -9.39
N GLY A 17 3.47 7.31 -9.26
CA GLY A 17 2.41 7.16 -10.24
C GLY A 17 1.53 5.92 -10.04
N GLU A 18 1.96 4.96 -9.21
CA GLU A 18 1.16 3.79 -8.86
C GLU A 18 -0.02 4.15 -7.95
N MET A 19 -1.09 3.35 -7.97
CA MET A 19 -2.17 3.48 -7.00
C MET A 19 -2.10 2.35 -5.98
N ILE A 20 -2.30 2.72 -4.73
CA ILE A 20 -2.34 1.82 -3.58
C ILE A 20 -3.69 1.92 -2.90
N GLU A 21 -4.08 0.84 -2.22
CA GLU A 21 -5.11 0.86 -1.20
C GLU A 21 -4.52 0.60 0.18
N TYR A 22 -5.18 1.14 1.20
CA TYR A 22 -4.82 0.95 2.60
C TYR A 22 -6.03 1.22 3.50
N PHE A 23 -5.91 0.85 4.78
CA PHE A 23 -6.89 1.19 5.79
C PHE A 23 -6.32 2.23 6.75
N THR A 24 -7.02 3.34 6.95
CA THR A 24 -6.61 4.38 7.90
C THR A 24 -6.52 3.84 9.33
N MET A 25 -5.52 4.29 10.09
CA MET A 25 -5.36 3.95 11.50
C MET A 25 -6.38 4.63 12.42
N ALA A 26 -7.12 5.64 11.93
CA ALA A 26 -8.16 6.31 12.70
C ALA A 26 -9.37 5.40 12.98
N LEU A 27 -9.47 4.28 12.27
CA LEU A 27 -10.56 3.31 12.38
C LEU A 27 -9.98 1.91 12.58
N VAL A 28 -10.81 0.99 13.07
CA VAL A 28 -10.40 -0.41 13.26
C VAL A 28 -10.12 -1.04 11.89
N SER A 29 -9.02 -1.80 11.80
CA SER A 29 -8.66 -2.54 10.58
C SER A 29 -9.81 -3.45 10.14
N GLY A 30 -10.26 -3.30 8.88
CA GLY A 30 -11.42 -4.00 8.34
C GLY A 30 -12.75 -3.24 8.40
N ASP A 31 -12.82 -2.08 9.06
CA ASP A 31 -13.96 -1.16 8.92
C ASP A 31 -13.97 -0.59 7.49
N PRO A 32 -15.02 -0.81 6.69
CA PRO A 32 -15.11 -0.30 5.32
C PRO A 32 -14.94 1.22 5.23
N ARG A 33 -15.28 1.97 6.28
CA ARG A 33 -15.11 3.43 6.34
C ARG A 33 -13.65 3.85 6.34
N GLY A 34 -12.77 2.96 6.77
CA GLY A 34 -11.33 3.18 6.83
C GLY A 34 -10.59 2.87 5.54
N HIS A 35 -11.24 2.22 4.57
CA HIS A 35 -10.63 1.96 3.26
C HIS A 35 -10.36 3.27 2.51
N ARG A 36 -9.17 3.34 1.93
CA ARG A 36 -8.68 4.45 1.13
C ARG A 36 -7.95 3.91 -0.08
N GLU A 37 -8.09 4.62 -1.21
CA GLU A 37 -7.26 4.47 -2.39
C GLU A 37 -6.56 5.80 -2.65
N ALA A 38 -5.27 5.74 -2.98
CA ALA A 38 -4.49 6.95 -3.23
C ALA A 38 -3.41 6.71 -4.28
N LYS A 39 -3.01 7.79 -4.94
CA LYS A 39 -1.90 7.77 -5.90
C LYS A 39 -0.60 8.16 -5.22
N VAL A 40 0.45 7.38 -5.46
CA VAL A 40 1.79 7.67 -4.99
C VAL A 40 2.37 8.84 -5.79
N LEU A 41 2.66 9.94 -5.12
CA LEU A 41 3.29 11.13 -5.71
C LEU A 41 4.81 11.12 -5.55
N ARG A 42 5.33 10.55 -4.46
CA ARG A 42 6.76 10.48 -4.18
C ARG A 42 7.07 9.31 -3.24
N VAL A 43 8.24 8.71 -3.41
CA VAL A 43 8.82 7.73 -2.49
C VAL A 43 10.20 8.24 -2.08
N SER A 44 10.52 8.22 -0.78
CA SER A 44 11.83 8.59 -0.25
C SER A 44 12.22 7.77 0.96
N ASP A 45 13.48 7.34 1.00
CA ASP A 45 13.98 6.43 2.02
C ASP A 45 14.35 7.14 3.35
N ASP A 46 14.48 8.47 3.34
CA ASP A 46 14.97 9.28 4.46
C ASP A 46 13.88 10.08 5.20
N ALA A 47 12.64 9.57 5.25
CA ALA A 47 11.52 10.25 5.89
C ALA A 47 10.74 9.35 6.86
N ASP A 48 10.26 9.92 7.98
CA ASP A 48 9.34 9.26 8.91
C ASP A 48 8.08 8.71 8.20
N PHE A 49 7.71 9.39 7.11
CA PHE A 49 6.65 9.00 6.19
C PHE A 49 7.24 8.94 4.77
N PRO A 50 7.67 7.75 4.32
CA PRO A 50 8.45 7.61 3.09
C PRO A 50 7.62 7.76 1.81
N ILE A 51 6.29 7.84 1.92
CA ILE A 51 5.37 7.90 0.79
C ILE A 51 4.54 9.18 0.89
N ASP A 52 4.57 10.00 -0.16
CA ASP A 52 3.61 11.09 -0.33
C ASP A 52 2.47 10.65 -1.24
N LEU A 53 1.24 10.93 -0.82
CA LEU A 53 0.01 10.58 -1.52
C LEU A 53 -0.69 11.85 -2.03
N ASP A 54 -1.50 11.71 -3.07
CA ASP A 54 -2.36 12.78 -3.60
C ASP A 54 -3.43 13.24 -2.60
N THR A 55 -3.84 12.36 -1.69
CA THR A 55 -4.72 12.69 -0.55
C THR A 55 -4.03 13.55 0.51
N GLY A 56 -2.69 13.62 0.51
CA GLY A 56 -1.90 14.27 1.56
C GLY A 56 -1.82 13.48 2.86
N GLU A 57 -2.47 12.31 2.96
CA GLU A 57 -2.39 11.44 4.12
C GLU A 57 -0.96 10.91 4.30
N LYS A 58 -0.52 10.84 5.56
CA LYS A 58 0.81 10.32 5.93
C LYS A 58 0.70 8.86 6.32
N ILE A 59 1.48 8.00 5.65
CA ILE A 59 1.47 6.55 5.84
C ILE A 59 2.76 6.12 6.55
N PRO A 60 2.69 5.76 7.85
CA PRO A 60 3.79 5.11 8.55
C PRO A 60 4.21 3.80 7.87
N LEU A 61 5.48 3.42 8.03
CA LEU A 61 6.03 2.13 7.59
C LEU A 61 5.36 0.90 8.21
N THR A 62 4.65 1.07 9.32
CA THR A 62 3.92 -0.01 10.01
C THR A 62 2.56 -0.31 9.38
N MET A 63 2.09 0.51 8.43
CA MET A 63 0.81 0.29 7.76
C MET A 63 0.96 -0.71 6.61
N MET A 64 0.01 -1.65 6.55
CA MET A 64 -0.12 -2.53 5.39
C MET A 64 -0.78 -1.78 4.24
N ILE A 65 -0.11 -1.78 3.10
CA ILE A 65 -0.61 -1.21 1.85
C ILE A 65 -0.67 -2.31 0.80
N ARG A 66 -1.55 -2.16 -0.19
CA ARG A 66 -1.61 -3.05 -1.35
C ARG A 66 -1.62 -2.23 -2.63
N ARG A 67 -0.74 -2.58 -3.57
CA ARG A 67 -0.78 -1.99 -4.92
C ARG A 67 -2.02 -2.48 -5.68
N ILE A 68 -2.77 -1.54 -6.25
CA ILE A 68 -4.00 -1.84 -7.02
C ILE A 68 -3.88 -1.44 -8.49
N LYS A 69 -2.96 -0.53 -8.83
CA LYS A 69 -2.70 -0.12 -10.21
C LYS A 69 -1.23 0.21 -10.41
N THR A 70 -0.65 -0.26 -11.51
CA THR A 70 0.74 0.07 -11.88
C THR A 70 0.84 1.48 -12.46
N ARG A 71 2.07 2.00 -12.58
CA ARG A 71 2.33 3.33 -13.15
C ARG A 71 1.88 3.45 -14.61
N GLU A 72 1.86 2.34 -15.34
CA GLU A 72 1.35 2.23 -16.72
C GLU A 72 -0.18 2.19 -16.80
N GLY A 73 -0.87 2.24 -15.66
CA GLY A 73 -2.33 2.23 -15.59
C GLY A 73 -2.96 0.83 -15.57
N ARG A 74 -2.15 -0.24 -15.51
CA ARG A 74 -2.66 -1.61 -15.46
C ARG A 74 -3.25 -1.90 -14.08
N GLN A 75 -4.53 -2.30 -14.05
CA GLN A 75 -5.19 -2.74 -12.80
C GLN A 75 -4.61 -4.09 -12.35
N LEU A 76 -4.29 -4.20 -11.06
CA LEU A 76 -3.88 -5.45 -10.43
C LEU A 76 -5.11 -6.10 -9.81
N THR A 77 -5.40 -7.33 -10.23
CA THR A 77 -6.48 -8.12 -9.65
C THR A 77 -6.08 -8.60 -8.27
N ARG A 78 -7.02 -8.56 -7.32
CA ARG A 78 -6.85 -9.20 -6.02
C ARG A 78 -6.81 -10.70 -6.24
N THR A 79 -5.63 -11.30 -6.19
CA THR A 79 -5.50 -12.75 -6.17
C THR A 79 -5.95 -13.25 -4.81
N GLU A 80 -7.14 -13.85 -4.74
CA GLU A 80 -7.60 -14.55 -3.54
C GLU A 80 -6.77 -15.82 -3.40
N VAL A 81 -5.80 -15.82 -2.49
CA VAL A 81 -5.13 -17.05 -2.07
C VAL A 81 -6.16 -17.85 -1.27
N ARG A 82 -6.70 -18.91 -1.88
CA ARG A 82 -7.61 -19.87 -1.25
C ARG A 82 -6.86 -20.87 -0.37
#